data_AF-A0A7S4SJ34-F1
#
_entry.id   AF-A0A7S4SJ34-F1
#
_cell.length_a   1.000
_cell.length_b   1.000
_cell.length_c   1.000
_cell.angle_alpha   90.00
_cell.angle_beta   90.00
_cell.angle_gamma   90.00
#
_symmetry.space_group_name_H-M   'P 1'
#
loop_
_entity.id
_entity.type
_entity.pdbx_description
1 polymer ?
#
loop_
_entity_poly.entity_id
_entity_poly.type
_entity_poly.pdbx_seq_one_letter_code
_entity_poly.pdbx_strand_id
1 'polypeptide(L)'
;HISGKDKAPGLLTNLSGHLDKGEEGDIVTRSIVCCRDGQKIKMPPPPQPTPPKPKTVAPQATKAAARQARPAAAAAGSAVVFTLAVSMMLLLGEGVSASLLTTFLLAGAAGYQAVWGVAHPLHMP
;
A
#
# COMPACT_ATOMS: atom_id res chain seq x y z
N HIS A 1 -15.91 16.85 10.76
CA HIS A 1 -17.03 17.05 9.83
C HIS A 1 -17.58 18.47 9.98
N ILE A 2 -16.99 19.44 9.27
CA ILE A 2 -17.56 20.79 9.13
C ILE A 2 -17.90 20.93 7.64
N SER A 3 -19.07 20.43 7.26
CA SER A 3 -19.61 20.65 5.92
C SER A 3 -21.00 21.25 6.10
N GLY A 4 -21.05 22.58 6.03
CA GLY A 4 -22.24 23.41 6.17
C GLY A 4 -21.83 24.88 6.19
N LYS A 5 -22.21 25.64 5.16
CA LYS A 5 -21.86 27.07 5.00
C LYS A 5 -22.34 27.92 6.19
N ASP A 6 -23.37 27.46 6.90
CA ASP A 6 -23.94 28.11 8.08
C ASP A 6 -23.07 27.99 9.35
N LYS A 7 -22.09 27.08 9.36
CA LYS A 7 -21.15 26.88 10.48
C LYS A 7 -19.82 27.63 10.30
N ALA A 8 -19.62 28.29 9.17
CA ALA A 8 -18.45 29.12 8.89
C ALA A 8 -18.29 30.33 9.84
N PRO A 9 -19.33 31.11 10.20
CA PRO A 9 -19.15 32.28 11.07
C PRO A 9 -18.78 31.89 12.52
N GLY A 10 -19.13 30.69 12.97
CA GLY A 10 -18.75 30.18 14.29
C GLY A 10 -17.33 29.62 14.36
N LEU A 11 -16.69 29.32 13.23
CA LEU A 11 -15.38 28.65 13.20
C LEU A 11 -14.28 29.54 13.81
N LEU A 12 -14.27 30.83 13.45
CA LEU A 12 -13.30 31.78 14.00
C LEU A 12 -13.48 31.99 15.50
N THR A 13 -14.73 32.08 15.97
CA THR A 13 -15.05 32.22 17.41
C THR A 13 -14.66 30.98 18.21
N ASN A 14 -14.80 29.79 17.64
CA ASN A 14 -14.35 28.56 18.28
C ASN A 14 -12.82 28.47 18.31
N LEU A 15 -12.14 28.78 17.20
CA LEU A 15 -10.68 28.82 17.16
C LEU A 15 -10.11 29.82 18.17
N SER A 16 -10.65 31.04 18.23
CA SER A 16 -10.22 32.04 19.22
C SER A 16 -10.49 31.56 20.64
N GLY A 17 -11.66 30.96 20.90
CA GLY A 17 -11.99 30.38 22.21
C GLY A 17 -11.05 29.24 22.62
N HIS A 18 -10.55 28.43 21.67
CA HIS A 18 -9.54 27.41 21.95
C HIS A 18 -8.15 28.02 22.19
N LEU A 19 -7.81 29.13 21.56
CA LEU A 19 -6.56 29.84 21.82
C LEU A 19 -6.57 30.54 23.18
N ASP A 20 -7.69 31.14 23.57
CA ASP A 20 -7.84 31.87 24.84
C ASP A 20 -7.78 30.93 26.06
N LYS A 21 -8.16 29.66 25.89
CA LYS A 21 -8.03 28.59 26.91
C LYS A 21 -6.61 28.08 27.11
N GLY A 22 -5.63 28.57 26.35
CA GLY A 22 -4.21 28.27 26.56
C GLY A 22 -3.93 26.77 26.58
N GLU A 23 -3.38 26.26 27.69
CA GLU A 23 -3.00 24.85 27.89
C GLU A 23 -4.17 23.86 27.71
N GLU A 24 -5.40 24.26 28.06
CA GLU A 24 -6.65 23.46 27.93
C GLU A 24 -7.31 23.59 26.54
N GLY A 25 -6.74 24.43 25.68
CA GLY A 25 -7.16 24.62 24.30
C GLY A 25 -6.90 23.42 23.41
N ASP A 26 -7.60 23.34 22.27
CA ASP A 26 -7.38 22.28 21.29
C ASP A 26 -5.95 22.35 20.72
N ILE A 27 -5.23 21.23 20.83
CA ILE A 27 -3.83 21.12 20.42
C ILE A 27 -3.67 21.36 18.91
N VAL A 28 -4.65 20.94 18.11
CA VAL A 28 -4.61 21.13 16.65
C VAL A 28 -4.67 22.62 16.34
N THR A 29 -5.65 23.33 16.91
CA THR A 29 -5.81 24.78 16.78
C THR A 29 -4.57 25.56 17.20
N ARG A 30 -3.91 25.20 18.31
CA ARG A 30 -2.67 25.86 18.75
C ARG A 30 -1.45 25.53 17.89
N SER A 31 -1.44 24.38 17.22
CA SER A 31 -0.33 23.95 16.36
C SER A 31 -0.37 24.56 14.96
N ILE A 32 -1.55 24.96 14.48
CA ILE A 32 -1.74 25.54 13.15
C ILE A 32 -1.69 27.08 13.14
N VAL A 33 -1.98 27.74 14.27
CA VAL A 33 -2.00 29.21 14.38
C VAL A 33 -0.66 29.73 14.92
N CYS A 34 0.16 30.31 14.03
CA CYS A 34 1.49 30.84 14.37
C CYS A 34 1.48 32.31 14.83
N CYS A 35 0.53 33.11 14.36
CA CYS A 35 0.41 34.55 14.68
C CYS A 35 -1.07 34.94 14.82
N ARG A 36 -1.38 35.82 15.79
CA ARG A 36 -2.69 36.46 15.96
C ARG A 36 -2.47 37.96 16.13
N ASP A 37 -3.18 38.78 15.36
CA ASP A 37 -3.11 40.25 15.43
C ASP A 37 -1.67 40.82 15.37
N GLY A 38 -0.83 40.23 14.51
CA GLY A 38 0.58 40.63 14.33
C GLY A 38 1.53 40.19 15.44
N GLN A 39 1.04 39.53 16.49
CA GLN A 39 1.84 38.99 17.59
C GLN A 39 2.12 37.50 17.41
N LYS A 40 3.36 37.07 17.65
CA LYS A 40 3.75 35.65 17.60
C LYS A 40 3.17 34.92 18.80
N ILE A 41 2.39 33.86 18.56
CA ILE A 41 1.88 33.00 19.62
C ILE A 41 2.94 31.94 19.94
N LYS A 42 3.13 31.63 21.23
CA LYS A 42 4.03 30.56 21.67
C LYS A 42 3.48 29.22 21.21
N MET A 43 4.11 28.65 20.19
CA MET A 43 3.77 27.33 19.67
C MET A 43 3.91 26.29 20.80
N PRO A 44 2.92 25.41 21.01
CA PRO A 44 3.11 24.28 21.90
C PRO A 44 4.33 23.46 21.45
N PRO A 45 5.12 22.93 22.38
CA PRO A 45 6.26 22.09 22.04
C PRO A 45 5.79 20.94 21.15
N PRO A 46 6.56 20.56 20.11
CA PRO A 46 6.18 19.46 19.25
C PRO A 46 5.92 18.24 20.12
N PRO A 47 4.80 17.52 19.92
CA PRO A 47 4.55 16.29 20.65
C PRO A 47 5.78 15.41 20.48
N GLN A 48 6.35 14.95 21.60
CA GLN A 48 7.51 14.07 21.55
C GLN A 48 7.17 12.93 20.59
N PRO A 49 8.09 12.55 19.68
CA PRO A 49 7.87 11.44 18.77
C PRO A 49 7.48 10.25 19.63
N THR A 50 6.19 9.89 19.55
CA THR A 50 5.70 8.71 20.25
C THR A 50 6.57 7.57 19.74
N PRO A 51 7.20 6.78 20.64
CA PRO A 51 8.01 5.64 20.22
C PRO A 51 7.19 4.87 19.18
N PRO A 52 7.76 4.56 18.01
CA PRO A 52 7.01 3.90 16.96
C PRO A 52 6.30 2.71 17.59
N LYS A 53 4.97 2.81 17.67
CA LYS A 53 4.12 1.82 18.30
C LYS A 53 4.58 0.49 17.69
N PRO A 54 5.04 -0.49 18.47
CA PRO A 54 5.53 -1.74 17.91
C PRO A 54 4.47 -2.19 16.93
N LYS A 55 4.84 -2.33 15.66
CA LYS A 55 3.90 -2.82 14.65
C LYS A 55 3.37 -4.11 15.23
N THR A 56 2.10 -4.12 15.64
CA THR A 56 1.43 -5.36 15.96
C THR A 56 1.56 -6.16 14.68
N VAL A 57 2.48 -7.11 14.69
CA VAL A 57 2.55 -8.15 13.70
C VAL A 57 1.17 -8.78 13.82
N ALA A 58 0.28 -8.43 12.89
CA ALA A 58 -0.90 -9.22 12.63
C ALA A 58 -0.40 -10.67 12.61
N PRO A 59 -1.07 -11.61 13.31
CA PRO A 59 -0.62 -12.99 13.33
C PRO A 59 -0.34 -13.35 11.88
N GLN A 60 0.94 -13.66 11.58
CA GLN A 60 1.27 -14.15 10.26
C GLN A 60 0.30 -15.30 10.04
N ALA A 61 -0.68 -15.09 9.15
CA ALA A 61 -1.61 -16.14 8.76
C ALA A 61 -0.72 -17.33 8.47
N THR A 62 -0.86 -18.35 9.30
CA THR A 62 0.14 -19.35 9.57
C THR A 62 0.57 -19.93 8.23
N LYS A 63 1.81 -19.66 7.79
CA LYS A 63 2.41 -20.38 6.65
C LYS A 63 2.38 -21.90 6.86
N ALA A 64 2.08 -22.35 8.08
CA ALA A 64 1.76 -23.73 8.43
C ALA A 64 0.55 -24.34 7.67
N ALA A 65 -0.42 -23.55 7.19
CA ALA A 65 -1.53 -24.09 6.40
C ALA A 65 -1.07 -24.51 4.98
N ALA A 66 -0.02 -23.90 4.44
CA ALA A 66 0.52 -24.26 3.13
C ALA A 66 1.44 -25.50 3.16
N ARG A 67 1.93 -25.90 4.35
CA ARG A 67 2.89 -27.01 4.50
C ARG A 67 2.23 -28.38 4.71
N GLN A 68 0.90 -28.46 4.64
CA GLN A 68 0.17 -29.73 4.67
C GLN A 68 -0.21 -30.25 3.28
N ALA A 69 0.29 -29.62 2.20
CA ALA A 69 0.28 -30.28 0.91
C ALA A 69 1.18 -31.52 0.99
N ARG A 70 0.55 -32.71 1.07
CA ARG A 70 1.23 -34.00 1.00
C ARG A 70 2.19 -33.96 -0.20
N PRO A 71 3.49 -34.29 -0.06
CA PRO A 71 4.47 -34.08 -1.13
C PRO A 71 4.08 -34.76 -2.45
N ALA A 72 3.34 -35.88 -2.37
CA ALA A 72 2.74 -36.54 -3.53
C ALA A 72 1.66 -35.70 -4.23
N ALA A 73 0.83 -34.95 -3.49
CA ALA A 73 -0.20 -34.08 -4.07
C ALA A 73 0.41 -32.83 -4.72
N ALA A 74 1.46 -32.26 -4.12
CA ALA A 74 2.22 -31.17 -4.72
C ALA A 74 2.94 -31.62 -6.00
N ALA A 75 3.57 -32.80 -5.97
CA ALA A 75 4.21 -33.41 -7.14
C ALA A 75 3.19 -33.71 -8.25
N ALA A 76 2.05 -34.31 -7.91
CA ALA A 76 0.97 -34.57 -8.86
C ALA A 76 0.41 -33.28 -9.48
N GLY A 77 0.19 -32.23 -8.68
CA GLY A 77 -0.25 -30.93 -9.18
C GLY A 77 0.76 -30.32 -10.16
N SER A 78 2.06 -30.35 -9.82
CA SER A 78 3.10 -29.86 -10.72
C SER A 78 3.18 -30.68 -12.02
N ALA A 79 3.08 -32.02 -11.94
CA ALA A 79 3.10 -32.89 -13.09
C ALA A 79 1.91 -32.60 -14.04
N VAL A 80 0.70 -32.44 -13.50
CA VAL A 80 -0.49 -32.08 -14.28
C VAL A 80 -0.30 -30.75 -15.00
N VAL A 81 0.22 -29.73 -14.32
CA VAL A 81 0.47 -28.42 -14.93
C VAL A 81 1.51 -28.52 -16.04
N PHE A 82 2.60 -29.26 -15.83
CA PHE A 82 3.62 -29.47 -16.86
C PHE A 82 3.07 -30.24 -18.07
N THR A 83 2.34 -31.33 -17.84
CA THR A 83 1.73 -32.11 -18.93
C THR A 83 0.73 -31.26 -19.72
N LEU A 84 -0.09 -30.45 -19.03
CA LEU A 84 -1.02 -29.53 -19.69
C LEU A 84 -0.27 -28.50 -20.53
N ALA A 85 0.77 -27.86 -19.98
CA ALA A 85 1.58 -26.87 -20.70
C ALA A 85 2.23 -27.46 -21.96
N VAL A 86 2.83 -28.65 -21.86
CA VAL A 86 3.42 -29.36 -23.01
C VAL A 86 2.35 -29.74 -24.03
N SER A 87 1.18 -30.21 -23.59
CA SER A 87 0.08 -30.55 -24.48
C SER A 87 -0.45 -29.34 -25.25
N MET A 88 -0.61 -28.18 -24.60
CA MET A 88 -0.98 -26.95 -25.30
C MET A 88 0.08 -26.53 -26.31
N MET A 89 1.36 -26.66 -25.99
CA MET A 89 2.43 -26.30 -26.91
C MET A 89 2.46 -27.20 -28.14
N LEU A 90 2.16 -28.49 -27.99
CA LEU A 90 1.99 -29.44 -29.09
C LEU A 90 0.77 -29.10 -29.96
N LEU A 91 -0.37 -28.76 -29.34
CA LEU A 91 -1.59 -28.37 -30.05
C LEU A 91 -1.42 -27.06 -30.84
N LEU A 92 -0.66 -26.09 -30.30
CA LEU A 92 -0.35 -24.84 -31.00
C LEU A 92 0.64 -25.06 -32.16
N GLY A 93 1.49 -26.08 -32.10
CA GLY A 93 2.48 -26.40 -33.13
C GLY A 93 1.89 -26.79 -34.49
N GLU A 94 0.66 -27.30 -34.53
CA GLU A 94 -0.04 -27.64 -35.77
C GLU A 94 -0.58 -26.40 -36.53
N GLY A 95 -0.66 -25.23 -35.87
CA GLY A 95 -1.26 -24.01 -36.43
C GLY A 95 -0.35 -22.77 -36.46
N VAL A 96 0.81 -22.80 -35.80
CA VAL A 96 1.71 -21.65 -35.66
C VAL A 96 3.13 -21.99 -36.07
N SER A 97 3.76 -21.12 -36.85
CA SER A 97 5.19 -21.25 -37.20
C SER A 97 6.05 -21.24 -35.93
N ALA A 98 6.94 -22.23 -35.81
CA ALA A 98 7.81 -22.40 -34.65
C ALA A 98 8.61 -21.13 -34.29
N SER A 99 8.96 -20.31 -35.29
CA SER A 99 9.68 -19.04 -35.09
C SER A 99 8.86 -17.97 -34.31
N LEU A 100 7.54 -17.90 -34.55
CA LEU A 100 6.66 -16.97 -33.84
C LEU A 100 6.44 -17.43 -32.40
N LEU A 101 6.24 -18.73 -32.21
CA LEU A 101 6.02 -19.32 -30.89
C LEU A 101 7.25 -19.17 -29.98
N THR A 102 8.45 -19.48 -30.48
CA THR A 102 9.69 -19.33 -29.71
C THR A 102 9.95 -17.88 -29.33
N THR A 103 9.74 -16.93 -30.25
CA THR A 103 9.91 -15.50 -29.97
C THR A 103 8.91 -15.02 -28.92
N PHE A 104 7.65 -15.45 -29.00
CA PHE A 104 6.61 -15.12 -28.02
C PHE A 104 6.95 -15.66 -26.62
N LEU A 105 7.33 -16.94 -26.49
CA LEU A 105 7.72 -17.51 -25.21
C LEU A 105 8.94 -16.80 -24.62
N LEU A 106 9.96 -16.50 -25.45
CA LEU A 106 11.17 -15.86 -25.00
C LEU A 106 10.91 -14.42 -24.53
N ALA A 107 10.08 -13.67 -25.26
CA ALA A 107 9.65 -12.33 -24.88
C ALA A 107 8.81 -12.34 -23.59
N GLY A 108 7.90 -13.30 -23.43
CA GLY A 108 7.12 -13.47 -22.20
C GLY A 108 7.99 -13.77 -20.97
N ALA A 109 8.97 -14.66 -21.11
CA ALA A 109 9.93 -14.97 -20.05
C ALA A 109 10.80 -13.75 -19.69
N ALA A 110 11.29 -13.01 -20.69
CA ALA A 110 12.05 -11.78 -20.48
C ALA A 110 11.21 -10.68 -19.81
N GLY A 111 9.95 -10.51 -20.23
CA GLY A 111 9.02 -9.56 -19.62
C GLY A 111 8.70 -9.87 -18.15
N TYR A 112 8.53 -11.15 -17.82
CA TYR A 112 8.35 -11.57 -16.43
C TYR A 112 9.56 -11.18 -15.56
N GLN A 113 10.79 -11.44 -16.03
CA GLN A 113 12.00 -11.04 -15.30
C GLN A 113 12.13 -9.52 -15.17
N ALA A 114 11.75 -8.77 -16.22
CA ALA A 114 11.86 -7.32 -16.23
C ALA A 114 10.95 -6.63 -15.20
N VAL A 115 9.73 -7.15 -14.98
CA VAL A 115 8.75 -6.50 -14.09
C VAL A 115 8.95 -6.87 -12.63
N TRP A 116 9.49 -8.04 -12.33
CA TRP A 116 9.65 -8.51 -10.94
C TRP A 116 10.80 -7.83 -10.17
N GLY A 117 11.68 -7.10 -10.86
CA GLY A 117 12.77 -6.33 -10.24
C GLY A 117 12.50 -4.83 -10.05
N VAL A 118 11.34 -4.32 -10.47
CA VAL A 118 11.08 -2.87 -10.47
C VAL A 118 10.75 -2.39 -9.06
N ALA A 119 11.33 -1.25 -8.66
CA ALA A 119 11.05 -0.66 -7.36
C ALA A 119 9.54 -0.33 -7.24
N HIS A 120 8.92 -0.72 -6.11
CA HIS A 120 7.49 -0.53 -5.84
C HIS A 120 6.94 0.89 -6.11
N PRO A 121 7.72 2.00 -5.95
CA PRO A 121 7.25 3.34 -6.28
C PRO A 121 6.93 3.58 -7.77
N LEU A 122 7.46 2.78 -8.71
CA LEU A 122 7.25 2.96 -10.16
C LEU A 122 6.04 2.20 -10.72
N HIS A 123 5.21 1.58 -9.88
CA HIS A 123 3.96 0.96 -10.35
C HIS A 123 2.90 1.99 -10.79
N MET A 124 3.05 3.24 -10.36
CA MET A 124 2.28 4.39 -10.86
C MET A 124 3.28 5.36 -11.50
N PRO A 125 3.37 5.38 -12.85
CA PRO A 125 4.28 6.27 -13.57
C PRO A 125 3.90 7.74 -13.45
#